data_AF-W6A792-F1
#
_entry.id   AF-W6A792-F1
#
_cell.length_a   1.000
_cell.length_b   1.000
_cell.length_c   1.000
_cell.angle_alpha   90.00
_cell.angle_beta   90.00
_cell.angle_gamma   90.00
#
_symmetry.space_group_name_H-M   'P 1'
#
loop_
_entity.id
_entity.type
_entity.pdbx_description
1 polymer ?
#
loop_
_entity_poly.entity_id
_entity_poly.type
_entity_poly.pdbx_seq_one_letter_code
_entity_poly.pdbx_strand_id
1 'polypeptide(L)'
;MKKTVFSPEDFKKFEDNKNIMMQIFGITCSVCGIDEIGYVAQNAPKTIGQIAQEAMEENPDITDEQLDELMEGPIGAWQEVDDYNASIGMPTFACDNCYQQLIDGEISISDASDQEEE
;
A
#
# COMPACT_ATOMS: atom_id res chain seq x y z
N MET A 1 -15.68 -10.31 9.09
CA MET A 1 -15.68 -9.39 10.25
C MET A 1 -14.68 -8.30 9.92
N LYS A 2 -15.09 -7.03 9.92
CA LYS A 2 -14.18 -5.91 9.63
C LYS A 2 -13.23 -5.68 10.82
N LYS A 3 -11.99 -5.28 10.54
CA LYS A 3 -11.00 -4.91 11.53
C LYS A 3 -11.32 -3.50 12.03
N THR A 4 -11.43 -3.36 13.34
CA THR A 4 -11.79 -2.11 14.02
C THR A 4 -10.76 -1.67 15.06
N VAL A 5 -9.78 -2.54 15.35
CA VAL A 5 -8.68 -2.28 16.28
C VAL A 5 -7.38 -2.56 15.55
N PHE A 6 -6.48 -1.59 15.61
CA PHE A 6 -5.18 -1.62 14.94
C PHE A 6 -4.06 -1.63 15.98
N SER A 7 -2.96 -2.23 15.60
CA SER A 7 -1.74 -2.36 16.38
C SER A 7 -0.53 -2.06 15.49
N PRO A 8 0.61 -1.66 16.07
CA PRO A 8 1.82 -1.40 15.28
C PRO A 8 2.25 -2.58 14.40
N GLU A 9 1.94 -3.82 14.80
CA GLU A 9 2.27 -5.05 14.06
C GLU A 9 1.45 -5.22 12.77
N ASP A 10 0.35 -4.48 12.63
CA ASP A 10 -0.47 -4.49 11.43
C ASP A 10 0.18 -3.68 10.28
N PHE A 11 1.23 -2.92 10.57
CA PHE A 11 1.91 -2.04 9.62
C PHE A 11 3.42 -2.20 9.65
N LYS A 12 4.04 -1.83 8.54
CA LYS A 12 5.49 -1.62 8.41
C LYS A 12 5.76 -0.27 7.78
N LYS A 13 6.98 0.25 7.98
CA LYS A 13 7.41 1.46 7.30
C LYS A 13 7.35 1.26 5.79
N PHE A 14 6.78 2.24 5.10
CA PHE A 14 6.70 2.22 3.66
C PHE A 14 8.02 2.71 3.07
N GLU A 15 8.64 1.87 2.25
CA GLU A 15 9.91 2.18 1.59
C GLU A 15 9.71 2.24 0.08
N ASP A 16 9.40 3.44 -0.42
CA ASP A 16 9.27 3.71 -1.86
C ASP A 16 10.54 4.35 -2.40
N ASN A 17 11.53 3.52 -2.69
CA ASN A 17 12.78 3.98 -3.27
C ASN A 17 12.51 4.76 -4.57
N LYS A 18 12.92 6.03 -4.60
CA LYS A 18 12.72 6.98 -5.72
C LYS A 18 11.27 7.38 -5.99
N ASN A 19 10.34 7.19 -5.06
CA ASN A 19 8.91 7.54 -5.19
C ASN A 19 8.23 6.84 -6.39
N ILE A 20 8.67 5.63 -6.74
CA ILE A 20 8.20 4.89 -7.91
C ILE A 20 6.74 4.49 -7.74
N MET A 21 6.38 3.98 -6.57
CA MET A 21 5.00 3.59 -6.29
C MET A 21 4.07 4.80 -6.37
N MET A 22 4.46 5.91 -5.77
CA MET A 22 3.68 7.16 -5.82
C MET A 22 3.53 7.69 -7.25
N GLN A 23 4.60 7.69 -8.05
CA GLN A 23 4.56 8.25 -9.40
C GLN A 23 3.82 7.37 -10.40
N ILE A 24 3.93 6.05 -10.28
CA ILE A 24 3.34 5.11 -11.24
C ILE A 24 1.88 4.81 -10.88
N PHE A 25 1.57 4.61 -9.59
CA PHE A 25 0.24 4.18 -9.16
C PHE A 25 -0.60 5.29 -8.56
N GLY A 26 -0.05 6.49 -8.36
CA GLY A 26 -0.78 7.60 -7.74
C GLY A 26 -1.25 7.26 -6.33
N ILE A 27 -0.46 6.45 -5.59
CA ILE A 27 -0.85 6.00 -4.26
C ILE A 27 -0.96 7.19 -3.31
N THR A 28 -2.04 7.20 -2.54
CA THR A 28 -2.32 8.18 -1.51
C THR A 28 -2.75 7.45 -0.24
N CYS A 29 -2.80 8.17 0.88
CA CYS A 29 -3.20 7.57 2.14
C CYS A 29 -4.63 7.04 2.00
N SER A 30 -4.83 5.75 2.23
CA SER A 30 -6.14 5.08 2.10
C SER A 30 -7.19 5.59 3.09
N VAL A 31 -6.80 6.47 4.02
CA VAL A 31 -7.65 7.05 5.05
C VAL A 31 -8.05 8.49 4.74
N CYS A 32 -7.10 9.33 4.34
CA CYS A 32 -7.32 10.77 4.15
C CYS A 32 -6.94 11.31 2.76
N GLY A 33 -6.41 10.47 1.88
CA GLY A 33 -6.11 10.81 0.49
C GLY A 33 -4.89 11.72 0.28
N ILE A 34 -4.06 11.97 1.29
CA ILE A 34 -2.83 12.75 1.12
C ILE A 34 -1.70 11.91 0.52
N ASP A 35 -0.80 12.58 -0.19
CA ASP A 35 0.28 11.92 -0.95
C ASP A 35 1.49 11.54 -0.08
N GLU A 36 1.46 11.79 1.23
CA GLU A 36 2.57 11.47 2.14
C GLU A 36 2.31 10.14 2.85
N ILE A 37 3.00 9.08 2.41
CA ILE A 37 2.87 7.73 2.99
C ILE A 37 4.05 7.42 3.91
N GLY A 38 3.76 7.13 5.18
CA GLY A 38 4.77 6.69 6.14
C GLY A 38 4.74 5.18 6.40
N TYR A 39 3.58 4.55 6.22
CA TYR A 39 3.33 3.16 6.59
C TYR A 39 2.49 2.44 5.54
N VAL A 40 2.70 1.12 5.47
CA VAL A 40 1.93 0.20 4.63
C VAL A 40 1.51 -1.02 5.45
N ALA A 41 0.41 -1.65 5.08
CA ALA A 41 -0.06 -2.88 5.72
C ALA A 41 1.04 -3.97 5.72
N GLN A 42 1.11 -4.75 6.80
CA GLN A 42 2.15 -5.75 7.01
C GLN A 42 2.18 -6.83 5.91
N ASN A 43 1.01 -7.17 5.37
CA ASN A 43 0.82 -8.14 4.28
C ASN A 43 1.24 -7.61 2.90
N ALA A 44 1.62 -6.34 2.76
CA ALA A 44 2.00 -5.77 1.49
C ALA A 44 3.23 -6.48 0.88
N PRO A 45 3.26 -6.70 -0.44
CA PRO A 45 4.41 -7.28 -1.11
C PRO A 45 5.58 -6.28 -1.16
N LYS A 46 6.68 -6.66 -1.80
CA LYS A 46 7.78 -5.73 -2.10
C LYS A 46 7.26 -4.61 -3.01
N THR A 47 7.86 -3.41 -2.89
CA THR A 47 7.51 -2.31 -3.79
C THR A 47 8.01 -2.59 -5.20
N ILE A 48 7.30 -2.06 -6.20
CA ILE A 48 7.68 -2.17 -7.61
C ILE A 48 9.11 -1.65 -7.82
N GLY A 49 9.47 -0.55 -7.17
CA GLY A 49 10.83 -0.01 -7.23
C GLY A 49 11.91 -0.97 -6.71
N GLN A 50 11.65 -1.71 -5.62
CA GLN A 50 12.57 -2.72 -5.11
C GLN A 50 12.71 -3.89 -6.08
N ILE A 51 11.60 -4.38 -6.63
CA ILE A 51 11.60 -5.51 -7.58
C ILE A 51 12.35 -5.12 -8.86
N ALA A 52 12.09 -3.92 -9.39
CA ALA A 52 12.77 -3.42 -10.57
C ALA A 52 14.28 -3.25 -10.33
N GLN A 53 14.68 -2.76 -9.15
CA GLN A 53 16.09 -2.66 -8.79
C GLN A 53 16.76 -4.04 -8.72
N GLU A 54 16.14 -5.01 -8.04
CA GLU A 54 16.64 -6.39 -7.96
C GLU A 54 16.80 -7.00 -9.37
N ALA A 55 15.81 -6.81 -10.25
CA ALA A 55 15.86 -7.33 -11.62
C ALA A 55 17.01 -6.74 -12.45
N MET A 56 17.29 -5.43 -12.33
CA MET A 56 18.42 -4.79 -13.00
C MET A 56 19.77 -5.21 -12.42
N GLU A 57 19.85 -5.51 -11.12
CA GLU A 57 21.07 -6.02 -10.48
C GLU A 57 21.37 -7.47 -10.89
N GLU A 58 20.33 -8.31 -11.02
CA GLU A 58 20.46 -9.71 -11.45
C GLU A 58 20.72 -9.84 -12.96
N ASN A 59 20.13 -8.96 -13.77
CA ASN A 59 20.34 -8.89 -15.21
C ASN A 59 20.57 -7.43 -15.66
N PRO A 60 21.83 -6.96 -15.68
CA PRO A 60 22.17 -5.59 -16.09
C PRO A 60 21.80 -5.24 -17.54
N ASP A 61 21.57 -6.24 -18.39
CA ASP A 61 21.20 -6.10 -19.79
C ASP A 61 19.68 -6.27 -20.01
N ILE A 62 18.87 -6.30 -18.94
CA ILE A 62 17.42 -6.36 -19.04
C ILE A 62 16.90 -5.18 -19.87
N THR A 63 16.02 -5.47 -20.83
CA THR A 63 15.39 -4.42 -21.64
C THR A 63 14.17 -3.85 -20.93
N ASP A 64 13.77 -2.64 -21.30
CA ASP A 64 12.54 -2.03 -20.77
C ASP A 64 11.31 -2.92 -20.97
N GLU A 65 11.19 -3.58 -22.13
CA GLU A 65 10.07 -4.50 -22.43
C GLU A 65 10.05 -5.72 -21.50
N GLN A 66 11.23 -6.29 -21.20
CA GLN A 66 11.34 -7.39 -20.25
C GLN A 66 11.06 -6.96 -18.83
N LEU A 67 11.49 -5.75 -18.46
CA LEU A 67 11.22 -5.18 -17.16
C LEU A 67 9.71 -4.93 -16.99
N ASP A 68 9.05 -4.38 -18.00
CA ASP A 68 7.60 -4.14 -18.00
C ASP A 68 6.80 -5.45 -17.84
N GLU A 69 7.14 -6.50 -18.59
CA GLU A 69 6.52 -7.82 -18.46
C GLU A 69 6.75 -8.40 -17.05
N LEU A 70 7.93 -8.20 -16.47
CA LEU A 70 8.24 -8.62 -15.09
C LEU A 70 7.38 -7.87 -14.06
N MET A 71 6.97 -6.63 -14.33
CA MET A 71 6.18 -5.82 -13.40
C MET A 71 4.69 -6.19 -13.39
N GLU A 72 4.15 -6.83 -14.43
CA GLU A 72 2.71 -7.16 -14.51
C GLU A 72 2.23 -7.98 -13.31
N GLY A 73 2.97 -9.03 -12.94
CA GLY A 73 2.65 -9.89 -11.80
C GLY A 73 2.66 -9.15 -10.46
N PRO A 74 3.76 -8.45 -10.10
CA PRO A 74 3.83 -7.59 -8.92
C PRO A 74 2.71 -6.55 -8.84
N ILE A 75 2.31 -5.93 -9.95
CA ILE A 75 1.20 -4.97 -9.99
C ILE A 75 -0.11 -5.66 -9.61
N GLY A 76 -0.39 -6.84 -10.19
CA GLY A 76 -1.56 -7.63 -9.81
C GLY A 76 -1.56 -8.01 -8.33
N ALA A 77 -0.42 -8.39 -7.77
CA ALA A 77 -0.30 -8.72 -6.34
C ALA A 77 -0.60 -7.51 -5.44
N TRP A 78 -0.20 -6.30 -5.85
CA TRP A 78 -0.57 -5.08 -5.12
C TRP A 78 -2.08 -4.80 -5.16
N GLN A 79 -2.72 -5.01 -6.31
CA GLN A 79 -4.18 -4.87 -6.45
C GLN A 79 -4.93 -5.86 -5.56
N GLU A 80 -4.52 -7.14 -5.56
CA GLU A 80 -5.15 -8.17 -4.71
C GLU A 80 -5.03 -7.85 -3.22
N VAL A 81 -3.89 -7.33 -2.78
CA VAL A 81 -3.70 -6.91 -1.39
C VAL A 81 -4.57 -5.71 -1.04
N ASP A 82 -4.68 -4.73 -1.94
CA ASP A 82 -5.51 -3.55 -1.71
C ASP A 82 -6.99 -3.91 -1.60
N ASP A 83 -7.49 -4.74 -2.54
CA ASP A 83 -8.86 -5.26 -2.53
C ASP A 83 -9.15 -6.08 -1.26
N TYR A 84 -8.22 -6.96 -0.88
CA TYR A 84 -8.36 -7.75 0.34
C TYR A 84 -8.43 -6.85 1.58
N ASN A 85 -7.50 -5.91 1.70
CA ASN A 85 -7.43 -4.99 2.83
C ASN A 85 -8.70 -4.14 2.93
N ALA A 86 -9.17 -3.58 1.81
CA ALA A 86 -10.44 -2.86 1.76
C ALA A 86 -11.62 -3.72 2.22
N SER A 87 -11.69 -5.00 1.80
CA SER A 87 -12.76 -5.92 2.18
C SER A 87 -12.83 -6.20 3.69
N ILE A 88 -11.70 -6.11 4.39
CA ILE A 88 -11.61 -6.32 5.84
C ILE A 88 -11.54 -5.01 6.62
N GLY A 89 -11.61 -3.84 5.98
CA GLY A 89 -11.47 -2.54 6.63
C GLY A 89 -10.06 -2.25 7.13
N MET A 90 -9.04 -2.81 6.48
CA MET A 90 -7.63 -2.49 6.71
C MET A 90 -7.20 -1.43 5.68
N PRO A 91 -6.56 -0.32 6.09
CA PRO A 91 -5.97 0.60 5.13
C PRO A 91 -4.66 0.03 4.61
N THR A 92 -4.48 -0.01 3.28
CA THR A 92 -3.23 -0.49 2.67
C THR A 92 -2.10 0.50 2.90
N PHE A 93 -2.35 1.80 2.72
CA PHE A 93 -1.36 2.87 2.91
C PHE A 93 -1.82 3.89 3.95
N ALA A 94 -0.92 4.28 4.85
CA ALA A 94 -1.19 5.28 5.88
C ALA A 94 -0.08 6.34 5.96
N CYS A 95 -0.47 7.61 6.03
CA CYS A 95 0.43 8.67 6.46
C CYS A 95 0.76 8.52 7.96
N ASP A 96 1.83 9.15 8.44
CA ASP A 96 2.22 9.02 9.87
C ASP A 96 1.11 9.44 10.82
N ASN A 97 0.31 10.46 10.46
CA ASN A 97 -0.82 10.93 11.27
C ASN A 97 -1.95 9.89 11.35
N CYS A 98 -2.43 9.40 10.20
CA CYS A 98 -3.50 8.40 10.18
C CYS A 98 -3.05 7.07 10.81
N TYR A 99 -1.80 6.67 10.61
CA TYR A 99 -1.21 5.54 11.31
C TYR A 99 -1.33 5.72 12.83
N GLN A 100 -0.87 6.86 13.37
CA GLN A 100 -0.90 7.10 14.80
C GLN A 100 -2.35 7.10 15.34
N GLN A 101 -3.27 7.79 14.67
CA GLN A 101 -4.69 7.82 15.07
C GLN A 101 -5.36 6.44 15.03
N LEU A 102 -5.00 5.57 14.08
CA LEU A 102 -5.48 4.19 14.01
C LEU A 102 -4.98 3.37 15.21
N ILE A 103 -3.70 3.50 15.56
CA ILE A 103 -3.10 2.79 16.71
C ILE A 103 -3.68 3.27 18.04
N ASP A 104 -3.92 4.58 18.17
CA ASP A 104 -4.50 5.16 19.38
C ASP A 104 -6.00 4.91 19.50
N GLY A 105 -6.63 4.33 18.45
CA GLY A 105 -8.06 4.05 18.40
C GLY A 105 -8.92 5.30 18.24
N GLU A 106 -8.34 6.40 17.78
CA GLU A 106 -9.03 7.67 17.54
C GLU A 106 -9.89 7.62 16.27
N ILE A 107 -9.49 6.81 15.29
CA ILE A 107 -10.22 6.60 14.03
C ILE A 107 -10.36 5.11 13.68
N SER A 108 -11.41 4.77 12.94
CA SER A 108 -11.68 3.43 12.41
C SER A 108 -12.07 3.50 10.93
N ILE A 109 -11.72 2.50 10.12
CA ILE A 109 -12.04 2.47 8.68
C ILE A 109 -13.47 1.95 8.44
N SER A 110 -14.06 1.24 9.41
CA SER A 110 -15.39 0.63 9.27
C SER A 110 -16.53 1.64 9.14
N ASP A 111 -16.32 2.90 9.53
CA ASP A 111 -17.37 3.93 9.53
C ASP A 111 -17.66 4.51 8.13
N ALA A 112 -16.84 4.19 7.12
CA ALA A 112 -17.00 4.73 5.76
C ALA A 112 -18.07 4.01 4.90
N SER A 113 -18.58 2.83 5.32
CA SER A 113 -19.59 2.09 4.55
C SER A 113 -21.04 2.32 4.98
N ASP A 114 -21.29 3.16 5.98
CA ASP A 114 -22.64 3.39 6.52
C ASP A 114 -23.23 4.75 6.07
N GLN A 115 -22.66 5.39 5.05
CA GLN A 115 -23.14 6.68 4.49
C GLN A 115 -23.68 6.59 3.05
N GLU A 116 -24.21 5.45 2.62
CA GLU A 116 -25.01 5.35 1.39
C GLU A 116 -26.41 4.80 1.66
N GLU A 117 -27.21 5.46 2.50
CA GLU A 117 -28.68 5.44 2.40
C GLU A 117 -29.25 6.79 2.86
N GLU A 118 -29.46 7.72 1.92
CA GLU A 118 -30.53 8.72 1.99
C GLU A 118 -31.18 8.91 0.61
#